data_AF-A0A1F8R6E2-F1
#
_entry.id   AF-A0A1F8R6E2-F1
#
_cell.length_a   1.000
_cell.length_b   1.000
_cell.length_c   1.000
_cell.angle_alpha   90.00
_cell.angle_beta   90.00
_cell.angle_gamma   90.00
#
_symmetry.space_group_name_H-M   'P 1'
#
loop_
_entity.id
_entity.type
_entity.pdbx_description
1 polymer ?
#
loop_
_entity_poly.entity_id
_entity_poly.type
_entity_poly.pdbx_seq_one_letter_code
_entity_poly.pdbx_strand_id
1 'polypeptide(L)'
;MKILVTNDDGISAEGLWVLVRELAKIARVSVVAPDGERSAIGTAVTLFQPLHAEEYQGPVAGVRAYAVDGSPSDCVILALGKLIEEGVDLVVSGINPNLNLGEDVHISGTVGGALQGYFRGLPAIAISAPPGSRPGLDSAAWVAARLAER
;
A
#
# COMPACT_ATOMS: atom_id res chain seq x y z
N MET A 1 -2.93 -13.62 -10.52
CA MET A 1 -2.40 -12.32 -10.11
C MET A 1 -2.40 -12.22 -8.60
N LYS A 2 -1.26 -11.84 -8.02
CA LYS A 2 -1.00 -11.64 -6.60
C LYS A 2 -0.61 -10.17 -6.38
N ILE A 3 -1.41 -9.44 -5.63
CA ILE A 3 -1.21 -8.00 -5.42
C ILE A 3 -0.78 -7.75 -3.97
N LEU A 4 0.33 -7.03 -3.81
CA LEU A 4 0.72 -6.46 -2.53
C LEU A 4 0.12 -5.06 -2.40
N VAL A 5 -0.56 -4.80 -1.28
CA VAL A 5 -1.12 -3.49 -0.96
C VAL A 5 -0.42 -2.89 0.26
N THR A 6 -0.10 -1.59 0.18
CA THR A 6 0.44 -0.78 1.28
C THR A 6 -0.18 0.63 1.27
N ASN A 7 0.18 1.49 2.21
CA ASN A 7 -0.13 2.93 2.22
C ASN A 7 0.81 3.67 3.18
N ASP A 8 0.62 4.98 3.33
CA ASP A 8 1.23 5.82 4.35
C ASP A 8 0.28 6.25 5.49
N ASP A 9 -1.04 6.18 5.32
CA ASP A 9 -1.98 6.49 6.42
C ASP A 9 -2.04 5.41 7.52
N GLY A 10 -1.41 4.25 7.28
CA GLY A 10 -1.32 3.12 8.20
C GLY A 10 -2.35 2.00 7.97
N ILE A 11 -2.11 0.86 8.63
CA ILE A 11 -2.83 -0.42 8.47
C ILE A 11 -4.31 -0.33 8.84
N SER A 12 -4.70 0.60 9.69
CA SER A 12 -6.09 0.79 10.12
C SER A 12 -6.88 1.78 9.24
N ALA A 13 -6.22 2.40 8.26
CA ALA A 13 -6.83 3.44 7.45
C ALA A 13 -7.99 2.93 6.58
N GLU A 14 -9.05 3.73 6.48
CA GLU A 14 -10.22 3.38 5.67
C GLU A 14 -9.85 3.19 4.19
N GLY A 15 -9.07 4.13 3.62
CA GLY A 15 -8.67 4.11 2.21
C GLY A 15 -7.93 2.83 1.80
N LEU A 16 -7.07 2.30 2.67
CA LEU A 16 -6.38 1.02 2.48
C LEU A 16 -7.39 -0.12 2.33
N TRP A 17 -8.34 -0.23 3.26
CA TRP A 17 -9.30 -1.34 3.24
C TRP A 17 -10.39 -1.19 2.17
N VAL A 18 -10.68 0.04 1.72
CA VAL A 18 -11.51 0.25 0.53
C VAL A 18 -10.80 -0.30 -0.71
N LEU A 19 -9.52 0.02 -0.88
CA LEU A 19 -8.72 -0.49 -1.99
C LEU A 19 -8.61 -2.03 -1.96
N VAL A 20 -8.30 -2.60 -0.79
CA VAL A 20 -8.16 -4.05 -0.62
C VAL A 20 -9.46 -4.78 -0.98
N ARG A 21 -10.62 -4.28 -0.54
CA ARG A 21 -11.92 -4.90 -0.89
C ARG A 21 -12.17 -4.92 -2.39
N GLU A 22 -11.77 -3.88 -3.11
CA GLU A 22 -11.98 -3.81 -4.56
C GLU A 22 -11.01 -4.75 -5.30
N LEU A 23 -9.73 -4.70 -4.96
CA LEU A 23 -8.70 -5.55 -5.58
C LEU A 23 -8.92 -7.05 -5.29
N ALA A 24 -9.44 -7.39 -4.11
CA ALA A 24 -9.74 -8.77 -3.74
C ALA A 24 -10.83 -9.42 -4.61
N LYS A 25 -11.60 -8.63 -5.38
CA LYS A 25 -12.58 -9.16 -6.35
C LYS A 25 -11.92 -9.77 -7.58
N ILE A 26 -10.69 -9.37 -7.90
CA ILE A 26 -10.01 -9.72 -9.16
C ILE A 26 -8.67 -10.44 -8.95
N ALA A 27 -8.11 -10.40 -7.75
CA ALA A 27 -6.78 -10.94 -7.45
C ALA A 27 -6.67 -11.45 -6.02
N ARG A 28 -5.61 -12.22 -5.77
CA ARG A 28 -5.23 -12.54 -4.40
C ARG A 28 -4.45 -11.38 -3.81
N VAL A 29 -4.94 -10.84 -2.70
CA VAL A 29 -4.37 -9.66 -2.05
C VAL A 29 -3.63 -10.03 -0.77
N SER A 30 -2.46 -9.41 -0.57
CA SER A 30 -1.75 -9.37 0.70
C SER A 30 -1.48 -7.93 1.09
N VAL A 31 -1.52 -7.62 2.39
CA VAL A 31 -1.34 -6.26 2.90
C VAL A 31 -0.12 -6.23 3.81
N VAL A 32 0.76 -5.26 3.58
CA VAL A 32 1.82 -4.92 4.54
C VAL A 32 1.87 -3.40 4.58
N ALA A 33 1.53 -2.81 5.72
CA ALA A 33 1.42 -1.37 5.85
C ALA A 33 1.95 -0.90 7.22
N PRO A 34 2.27 0.39 7.36
CA PRO A 34 2.71 0.94 8.63
C PRO A 34 1.70 0.71 9.76
N ASP A 35 2.17 0.54 10.98
CA ASP A 35 1.35 0.41 12.19
C ASP A 35 0.56 1.70 12.55
N GLY A 36 0.90 2.83 11.94
CA GLY A 36 0.19 4.10 12.04
C GLY A 36 0.58 5.07 10.93
N GLU A 37 0.19 6.33 11.09
CA GLU A 37 0.42 7.40 10.11
C GLU A 37 1.92 7.66 9.82
N ARG A 38 2.25 7.75 8.52
CA ARG A 38 3.60 7.99 7.95
C ARG A 38 3.56 8.94 6.74
N SER A 39 2.57 9.81 6.63
CA SER A 39 2.53 10.88 5.62
C SER A 39 3.79 11.74 5.66
N ALA A 40 4.15 12.31 4.49
CA ALA A 40 5.34 13.14 4.29
C ALA A 40 6.70 12.44 4.56
N ILE A 41 6.74 11.11 4.68
CA ILE A 41 7.98 10.35 4.91
C ILE A 41 8.80 10.09 3.62
N GLY A 42 8.23 10.37 2.44
CA GLY A 42 8.84 10.13 1.14
C GLY A 42 9.25 8.68 0.94
N THR A 43 10.49 8.47 0.49
CA THR A 43 11.08 7.15 0.25
C THR A 43 12.00 6.70 1.39
N ALA A 44 11.78 7.13 2.63
CA ALA A 44 12.62 6.74 3.76
C ALA A 44 12.69 5.22 3.92
N VAL A 45 13.82 4.72 4.42
CA VAL A 45 14.04 3.30 4.75
C VAL A 45 14.76 3.23 6.10
N THR A 46 14.35 2.30 6.94
CA THR A 46 14.89 2.09 8.28
C THR A 46 16.13 1.21 8.22
N LEU A 47 17.30 1.74 8.60
CA LEU A 47 18.58 1.03 8.48
C LEU A 47 19.27 0.70 9.82
N PHE A 48 19.04 1.50 10.86
CA PHE A 48 19.84 1.47 12.09
C PHE A 48 19.08 0.91 13.30
N GLN A 49 17.86 0.44 13.10
CA GLN A 49 17.04 -0.19 14.13
C GLN A 49 16.27 -1.36 13.52
N PRO A 50 15.97 -2.41 14.30
CA PRO A 50 15.14 -3.51 13.83
C PRO A 50 13.73 -3.03 13.51
N LEU A 51 13.11 -3.69 12.53
CA LEU A 51 11.69 -3.57 12.22
C LEU A 51 10.94 -4.78 12.77
N HIS A 52 9.78 -4.54 13.35
CA HIS A 52 8.82 -5.54 13.81
C HIS A 52 7.64 -5.58 12.85
N ALA A 53 7.22 -6.79 12.50
CA ALA A 53 6.02 -7.04 11.73
C ALA A 53 5.08 -7.91 12.55
N GLU A 54 3.85 -7.46 12.73
CA GLU A 54 2.81 -8.17 13.49
C GLU A 54 1.65 -8.54 12.57
N GLU A 55 1.08 -9.73 12.76
CA GLU A 55 -0.12 -10.11 12.02
C GLU A 55 -1.29 -9.21 12.41
N TYR A 56 -1.98 -8.68 11.40
CA TYR A 56 -3.11 -7.80 11.58
C TYR A 56 -4.40 -8.46 11.10
N GLN A 57 -5.42 -8.51 11.96
CA GLN A 57 -6.74 -9.01 11.59
C GLN A 57 -7.54 -7.90 10.90
N GLY A 58 -7.43 -7.86 9.57
CA GLY A 58 -8.15 -6.90 8.74
C GLY A 58 -9.65 -7.23 8.56
N PRO A 59 -10.45 -6.26 8.10
CA PRO A 59 -11.89 -6.41 7.86
C PRO A 59 -12.25 -7.20 6.60
N VAL A 60 -11.27 -7.70 5.83
CA VAL A 60 -11.50 -8.44 4.57
C VAL A 60 -11.10 -9.90 4.77
N ALA A 61 -12.09 -10.79 4.78
CA ALA A 61 -11.87 -12.22 4.99
C ALA A 61 -10.92 -12.80 3.92
N GLY A 62 -9.98 -13.65 4.36
CA GLY A 62 -9.04 -14.33 3.47
C GLY A 62 -7.85 -13.48 3.01
N VAL A 63 -7.77 -12.21 3.40
CA VAL A 63 -6.60 -11.34 3.13
C VAL A 63 -5.61 -11.44 4.29
N ARG A 64 -4.37 -11.83 3.99
CA ARG A 64 -3.26 -11.84 4.96
C ARG A 64 -2.71 -10.42 5.09
N ALA A 65 -2.57 -9.93 6.31
CA ALA A 65 -2.14 -8.55 6.57
C ALA A 65 -1.11 -8.47 7.69
N TYR A 66 -0.16 -7.55 7.55
CA TYR A 66 0.87 -7.27 8.56
C TYR A 66 0.97 -5.76 8.82
N ALA A 67 1.03 -5.40 10.09
CA ALA A 67 1.39 -4.06 10.55
C ALA A 67 2.91 -4.00 10.81
N VAL A 68 3.58 -2.95 10.36
CA VAL A 68 5.03 -2.78 10.51
C VAL A 68 5.36 -1.46 11.18
N ASP A 69 6.26 -1.45 12.15
CA ASP A 69 6.78 -0.24 12.83
C ASP A 69 7.77 0.57 11.97
N GLY A 70 7.47 0.73 10.68
CA GLY A 70 8.34 1.32 9.66
C GLY A 70 7.62 2.25 8.70
N SER A 71 8.33 2.61 7.63
CA SER A 71 7.79 3.39 6.50
C SER A 71 7.04 2.51 5.50
N PRO A 72 6.29 3.10 4.55
CA PRO A 72 5.70 2.35 3.43
C PRO A 72 6.77 1.64 2.57
N SER A 73 7.95 2.24 2.44
CA SER A 73 9.08 1.60 1.76
C SER A 73 9.53 0.34 2.50
N ASP A 74 9.68 0.43 3.82
CA ASP A 74 10.05 -0.70 4.68
C ASP A 74 9.02 -1.83 4.57
N CYS A 75 7.73 -1.48 4.55
CA CYS A 75 6.64 -2.44 4.37
C CYS A 75 6.79 -3.24 3.08
N VAL A 76 7.04 -2.58 1.96
CA VAL A 76 7.21 -3.25 0.66
C VAL A 76 8.51 -4.06 0.61
N ILE A 77 9.59 -3.56 1.18
CA ILE A 77 10.87 -4.29 1.27
C ILE A 77 10.70 -5.58 2.09
N LEU A 78 10.07 -5.51 3.26
CA LEU A 78 9.81 -6.67 4.11
C LEU A 78 8.83 -7.65 3.47
N ALA A 79 7.77 -7.13 2.83
CA ALA A 79 6.79 -7.94 2.11
C ALA A 79 7.46 -8.82 1.05
N LEU A 80 8.24 -8.20 0.16
CA LEU A 80 8.88 -8.87 -0.97
C LEU A 80 10.08 -9.72 -0.54
N GLY A 81 10.73 -9.37 0.57
CA GLY A 81 11.92 -10.07 1.04
C GLY A 81 11.65 -11.26 1.97
N LYS A 82 10.58 -11.19 2.78
CA LYS A 82 10.37 -12.14 3.90
C LYS A 82 8.91 -12.50 4.20
N LEU A 83 7.98 -11.54 4.18
CA LEU A 83 6.63 -11.80 4.70
C LEU A 83 5.72 -12.51 3.68
N ILE A 84 5.91 -12.27 2.37
CA ILE A 84 5.10 -12.84 1.29
C ILE A 84 5.93 -13.82 0.47
N GLU A 85 5.89 -15.10 0.85
CA GLU A 85 6.66 -16.17 0.19
C GLU A 85 6.11 -16.56 -1.19
N GLU A 86 4.84 -16.28 -1.43
CA GLU A 86 4.13 -16.78 -2.61
C GLU A 86 4.39 -15.94 -3.87
N GLY A 87 5.20 -14.89 -3.77
CA GLY A 87 5.48 -13.95 -4.85
C GLY A 87 4.41 -12.88 -5.03
N VAL A 88 4.78 -11.79 -5.70
CA VAL A 88 3.96 -10.60 -5.95
C VAL A 88 4.09 -10.23 -7.42
N ASP A 89 2.95 -10.02 -8.08
CA ASP A 89 2.88 -9.64 -9.50
C ASP A 89 2.70 -8.11 -9.68
N LEU A 90 2.17 -7.42 -8.67
CA LEU A 90 1.86 -5.98 -8.69
C LEU A 90 1.90 -5.40 -7.27
N VAL A 91 2.45 -4.20 -7.11
CA VAL A 91 2.37 -3.42 -5.87
C VAL A 91 1.39 -2.25 -6.05
N VAL A 92 0.45 -2.08 -5.13
CA VAL A 92 -0.46 -0.94 -5.10
C VAL A 92 -0.35 -0.23 -3.75
N SER A 93 0.00 1.06 -3.77
CA SER A 93 0.12 1.89 -2.58
C SER A 93 -1.01 2.92 -2.53
N GLY A 94 -1.81 2.90 -1.47
CA GLY A 94 -2.95 3.79 -1.27
C GLY A 94 -4.16 3.10 -0.62
N ILE A 95 -5.37 3.67 -0.71
CA ILE A 95 -5.67 4.99 -1.29
C ILE A 95 -5.36 6.07 -0.27
N ASN A 96 -4.45 6.98 -0.63
CA ASN A 96 -4.20 8.18 0.17
C ASN A 96 -5.41 9.12 0.05
N PRO A 97 -5.99 9.60 1.17
CA PRO A 97 -7.17 10.47 1.18
C PRO A 97 -6.84 11.94 0.81
N ASN A 98 -5.59 12.20 0.39
CA ASN A 98 -5.14 13.48 -0.13
C ASN A 98 -4.41 13.30 -1.47
N LEU A 99 -4.22 14.40 -2.19
CA LEU A 99 -3.56 14.38 -3.49
C LEU A 99 -2.03 14.39 -3.34
N ASN A 100 -1.34 13.60 -4.17
CA ASN A 100 0.12 13.62 -4.31
C ASN A 100 0.44 14.09 -5.75
N LEU A 101 0.50 15.41 -5.97
CA LEU A 101 0.67 16.01 -7.31
C LEU A 101 1.92 16.88 -7.37
N GLY A 102 2.53 16.99 -8.56
CA GLY A 102 3.67 17.87 -8.77
C GLY A 102 4.84 17.50 -7.86
N GLU A 103 5.33 18.45 -7.07
CA GLU A 103 6.48 18.25 -6.17
C GLU A 103 6.14 17.42 -4.92
N ASP A 104 4.85 17.28 -4.56
CA ASP A 104 4.42 16.50 -3.39
C ASP A 104 4.82 15.02 -3.51
N VAL A 105 5.02 14.53 -4.74
CA VAL A 105 5.47 13.15 -5.00
C VAL A 105 6.81 12.84 -4.34
N HIS A 106 7.66 13.83 -4.09
CA HIS A 106 8.97 13.64 -3.47
C HIS A 106 8.87 13.34 -1.97
N ILE A 107 7.83 13.84 -1.30
CA ILE A 107 7.59 13.62 0.12
C ILE A 107 6.49 12.59 0.39
N SER A 108 5.79 12.13 -0.65
CA SER A 108 4.70 11.17 -0.51
C SER A 108 5.18 9.77 -0.09
N GLY A 109 4.69 9.29 1.06
CA GLY A 109 4.90 7.91 1.47
C GLY A 109 4.12 6.93 0.58
N THR A 110 2.94 7.33 0.09
CA THR A 110 2.16 6.57 -0.89
C THR A 110 3.01 6.28 -2.13
N VAL A 111 3.65 7.29 -2.70
CA VAL A 111 4.55 7.14 -3.85
C VAL A 111 5.78 6.33 -3.47
N GLY A 112 6.36 6.57 -2.28
CA GLY A 112 7.50 5.82 -1.77
C GLY A 112 7.28 4.31 -1.72
N GLY A 113 6.11 3.87 -1.24
CA GLY A 113 5.73 2.46 -1.24
C GLY A 113 5.68 1.85 -2.65
N ALA A 114 5.03 2.53 -3.60
CA ALA A 114 4.96 2.06 -4.99
C ALA A 114 6.34 2.00 -5.66
N LEU A 115 7.20 3.01 -5.41
CA LEU A 115 8.57 3.05 -5.94
C LEU A 115 9.40 1.84 -5.49
N GLN A 116 9.23 1.33 -4.27
CA GLN A 116 9.93 0.12 -3.86
C GLN A 116 9.52 -1.12 -4.66
N GLY A 117 8.25 -1.24 -5.05
CA GLY A 117 7.81 -2.27 -5.98
C GLY A 117 8.49 -2.13 -7.35
N TYR A 118 8.48 -0.91 -7.88
CA TYR A 118 9.13 -0.57 -9.15
C TYR A 118 10.64 -0.87 -9.15
N PHE A 119 11.36 -0.52 -8.08
CA PHE A 119 12.79 -0.80 -7.94
C PHE A 119 13.12 -2.30 -7.87
N ARG A 120 12.12 -3.15 -7.57
CA ARG A 120 12.23 -4.61 -7.61
C ARG A 120 11.81 -5.21 -8.96
N GLY A 121 11.57 -4.36 -9.96
CA GLY A 121 11.16 -4.78 -11.31
C GLY A 121 9.69 -5.18 -11.42
N LEU A 122 8.87 -4.85 -10.42
CA LEU A 122 7.44 -5.11 -10.45
C LEU A 122 6.68 -3.91 -11.00
N PRO A 123 5.58 -4.13 -11.74
CA PRO A 123 4.56 -3.10 -11.93
C PRO A 123 4.15 -2.51 -10.58
N ALA A 124 3.94 -1.19 -10.53
CA ALA A 124 3.56 -0.51 -9.31
C ALA A 124 2.59 0.65 -9.59
N ILE A 125 1.62 0.83 -8.68
CA ILE A 125 0.62 1.89 -8.74
C ILE A 125 0.66 2.63 -7.40
N ALA A 126 0.81 3.96 -7.42
CA ALA A 126 0.45 4.82 -6.30
C ALA A 126 -0.90 5.46 -6.61
N ILE A 127 -1.85 5.41 -5.67
CA ILE A 127 -3.18 5.95 -5.87
C ILE A 127 -3.64 6.85 -4.72
N SER A 128 -4.20 7.99 -5.10
CA SER A 128 -4.62 9.08 -4.23
C SER A 128 -6.01 9.56 -4.65
N ALA A 129 -6.82 10.00 -3.70
CA ALA A 129 -8.11 10.63 -3.94
C ALA A 129 -8.12 12.06 -3.41
N PRO A 130 -8.91 12.98 -4.00
CA PRO A 130 -9.15 14.29 -3.41
C PRO A 130 -9.72 14.15 -1.99
N PRO A 131 -9.40 15.10 -1.08
CA PRO A 131 -10.00 15.13 0.24
C PRO A 131 -11.53 15.20 0.13
N GLY A 132 -12.24 14.39 0.92
CA GLY A 132 -13.69 14.38 0.85
C GLY A 132 -14.33 13.08 1.31
N SER A 133 -15.47 12.75 0.70
CA SER A 133 -16.36 11.68 1.10
C SER A 133 -15.96 10.32 0.53
N ARG A 134 -16.51 9.26 1.12
CA ARG A 134 -16.37 7.86 0.72
C ARG A 134 -16.49 7.57 -0.80
N PRO A 135 -17.38 8.21 -1.58
CA PRO A 135 -17.44 8.05 -3.03
C PRO A 135 -16.13 8.31 -3.78
N GLY A 136 -15.27 9.21 -3.27
CA GLY A 136 -13.96 9.48 -3.86
C GLY A 136 -13.02 8.28 -3.72
N LEU A 137 -12.99 7.68 -2.53
CA LEU A 137 -12.21 6.47 -2.25
C LEU A 137 -12.73 5.28 -3.08
N ASP A 138 -14.05 5.10 -3.14
CA ASP A 138 -14.64 3.99 -3.92
C ASP A 138 -14.31 4.13 -5.42
N SER A 139 -14.33 5.36 -5.95
CA SER A 139 -13.96 5.63 -7.35
C SER A 139 -12.48 5.36 -7.60
N ALA A 140 -11.60 5.80 -6.71
CA ALA A 140 -10.17 5.52 -6.80
C ALA A 140 -9.89 4.01 -6.76
N ALA A 141 -10.52 3.27 -5.83
CA ALA A 141 -10.39 1.83 -5.73
C ALA A 141 -10.80 1.13 -7.03
N TRP A 142 -11.94 1.54 -7.61
CA TRP A 142 -12.42 1.03 -8.88
C TRP A 142 -11.41 1.28 -10.01
N VAL A 143 -10.84 2.48 -10.10
CA VAL A 143 -9.80 2.80 -11.10
C VAL A 143 -8.56 1.92 -10.90
N ALA A 144 -8.07 1.76 -9.67
CA ALA A 144 -6.93 0.89 -9.38
C ALA A 144 -7.16 -0.54 -9.84
N ALA A 145 -8.34 -1.10 -9.58
CA ALA A 145 -8.70 -2.45 -10.02
C ALA A 145 -8.69 -2.57 -11.56
N ARG A 146 -9.24 -1.57 -12.28
CA ARG A 146 -9.22 -1.56 -13.75
C ARG A 146 -7.83 -1.42 -14.35
N LEU A 147 -6.93 -0.71 -13.69
CA LEU A 147 -5.54 -0.64 -14.10
C LEU A 147 -4.79 -1.95 -13.83
N ALA A 148 -5.10 -2.64 -12.73
CA ALA A 148 -4.50 -3.92 -12.39
C ALA A 148 -4.90 -5.08 -13.33
N GLU A 149 -6.05 -4.98 -14.00
CA GLU A 149 -6.51 -5.99 -14.98
C GLU A 149 -5.79 -5.91 -16.35
N ARG A 150 -5.02 -4.86 -16.61
CA ARG A 150 -4.33 -4.63 -17.90
C ARG A 150 -2.92 -5.22 -17.91
#